data_AF-A0A250J4T8-F1
#
_entry.id   AF-A0A250J4T8-F1
#
_cell.length_a   1.000
_cell.length_b   1.000
_cell.length_c   1.000
_cell.angle_alpha   90.00
_cell.angle_beta   90.00
_cell.angle_gamma   90.00
#
_symmetry.space_group_name_H-M   'P 1'
#
loop_
_entity.id
_entity.type
_entity.pdbx_description
1 polymer ?
#
loop_
_entity_poly.entity_id
_entity_poly.type
_entity_poly.pdbx_seq_one_letter_code
_entity_poly.pdbx_strand_id
1 'polypeptide(L)'
;MPNKRVTQLILPQGADQPDNAEAAQRRGLAVSLSPTPENREPVEAALERVLKDAALRATARAVQEEMAGLPTPHDMVERLAALT
;
A
#
# COMPACT_ATOMS: atom_id res chain seq x y z
N MET A 1 10.88 14.43 -1.42
CA MET A 1 10.56 13.93 -0.07
C MET A 1 10.72 12.42 -0.09
N PRO A 2 11.35 11.78 0.90
CA PRO A 2 11.43 10.31 0.92
C PRO A 2 10.02 9.71 1.02
N ASN A 3 9.75 8.66 0.26
CA ASN A 3 8.48 7.95 0.29
C ASN A 3 8.18 7.46 1.71
N LYS A 4 6.96 7.70 2.19
CA LYS A 4 6.53 7.27 3.53
C LYS A 4 6.31 5.75 3.55
N ARG A 5 6.78 5.09 4.60
CA ARG A 5 6.68 3.62 4.81
C ARG A 5 5.54 3.23 5.76
N VAL A 6 4.35 3.78 5.54
CA VAL A 6 3.20 3.61 6.44
C VAL A 6 2.42 2.34 6.08
N THR A 7 2.14 1.50 7.08
CA THR A 7 1.22 0.36 6.97
C THR A 7 -0.21 0.84 6.81
N GLN A 8 -1.01 0.14 6.00
CA GLN A 8 -2.32 0.65 5.58
C GLN A 8 -3.47 -0.18 6.14
N LEU A 9 -4.52 0.50 6.58
CA LEU A 9 -5.87 -0.06 6.75
C LEU A 9 -6.71 0.47 5.58
N ILE A 10 -7.22 -0.42 4.74
CA ILE A 10 -7.90 -0.06 3.49
C ILE A 10 -9.35 -0.51 3.54
N LEU A 11 -10.28 0.41 3.23
CA LEU A 11 -11.70 0.13 3.06
C LEU A 11 -12.10 0.48 1.61
N PRO A 12 -11.89 -0.44 0.64
CA PRO A 12 -12.02 -0.13 -0.77
C PRO A 12 -13.50 0.11 -1.14
N GLN A 13 -13.77 1.18 -1.89
CA GLN A 13 -15.13 1.62 -2.26
C GLN A 13 -15.48 1.33 -3.73
N GLY A 14 -14.49 1.14 -4.60
CA GLY A 14 -14.72 0.86 -6.02
C GLY A 14 -13.50 1.09 -6.91
N ALA A 15 -13.70 1.07 -8.23
CA ALA A 15 -12.64 1.11 -9.24
C ALA A 15 -11.59 0.00 -8.98
N ASP A 16 -10.31 0.34 -9.07
CA ASP A 16 -9.17 -0.54 -8.82
C ASP A 16 -8.84 -0.70 -7.33
N GLN A 17 -9.58 -0.04 -6.42
CA GLN A 17 -9.30 -0.09 -4.99
C GLN A 17 -9.36 -1.52 -4.41
N PRO A 18 -10.34 -2.39 -4.75
CA PRO A 18 -10.36 -3.77 -4.26
C PRO A 18 -9.12 -4.56 -4.68
N ASP A 19 -8.71 -4.45 -5.95
CA ASP A 19 -7.53 -5.16 -6.48
C ASP A 19 -6.24 -4.67 -5.81
N ASN A 20 -6.10 -3.36 -5.65
CA ASN A 20 -4.96 -2.75 -4.96
C ASN A 20 -4.92 -3.15 -3.47
N ALA A 21 -6.07 -3.19 -2.81
CA ALA A 21 -6.16 -3.61 -1.41
C ALA A 21 -5.82 -5.10 -1.24
N GLU A 22 -6.27 -5.94 -2.16
CA GLU A 22 -5.92 -7.36 -2.18
C GLU A 22 -4.42 -7.56 -2.43
N ALA A 23 -3.84 -6.83 -3.39
CA ALA A 23 -2.40 -6.88 -3.65
C ALA A 23 -1.58 -6.45 -2.42
N ALA A 24 -1.96 -5.35 -1.76
CA ALA A 24 -1.31 -4.87 -0.55
C ALA A 24 -1.44 -5.87 0.63
N GLN A 25 -2.61 -6.49 0.79
CA GLN A 25 -2.84 -7.51 1.81
C GLN A 25 -2.04 -8.78 1.53
N ARG A 26 -2.05 -9.29 0.29
CA ARG A 26 -1.25 -10.46 -0.12
C ARG A 26 0.24 -10.23 0.06
N ARG A 27 0.71 -9.01 -0.20
CA ARG A 27 2.13 -8.64 0.01
C ARG A 27 2.46 -8.53 1.50
N GLY A 28 1.47 -8.33 2.36
CA GLY A 28 1.65 -8.23 3.81
C GLY A 28 2.03 -6.82 4.28
N LEU A 29 1.56 -5.77 3.60
CA LEU A 29 1.78 -4.37 4.00
C LEU A 29 0.49 -3.64 4.42
N ALA A 30 -0.66 -4.31 4.31
CA ALA A 30 -1.96 -3.76 4.65
C ALA A 30 -2.92 -4.79 5.27
N VAL A 31 -3.93 -4.27 5.96
CA VAL A 31 -5.16 -4.98 6.31
C VAL A 31 -6.30 -4.37 5.50
N SER A 32 -7.08 -5.18 4.80
CA SER A 32 -8.25 -4.74 4.03
C SER A 32 -9.54 -5.23 4.69
N LEU A 33 -10.54 -4.37 4.75
CA LEU A 33 -11.89 -4.70 5.21
C LEU A 33 -12.90 -4.25 4.16
N SER A 34 -13.84 -5.12 3.78
CA SER A 34 -14.99 -4.72 2.95
C SER A 34 -15.80 -3.66 3.67
N PRO A 35 -16.20 -2.53 3.05
CA PRO A 35 -16.91 -1.46 3.74
C PRO A 35 -18.37 -1.83 4.01
N THR A 36 -18.67 -2.30 5.21
CA THR A 36 -20.04 -2.58 5.66
C THR A 36 -20.40 -1.72 6.88
N PRO A 37 -21.70 -1.45 7.13
CA PRO A 37 -22.14 -0.70 8.30
C PRO A 37 -21.70 -1.30 9.65
N GLU A 38 -21.45 -2.61 9.69
CA GLU A 38 -21.09 -3.38 10.89
C GLU A 38 -19.59 -3.30 11.25
N ASN A 39 -18.80 -2.53 10.50
CA ASN A 39 -17.33 -2.53 10.60
C ASN A 39 -16.72 -1.85 11.82
N ARG A 40 -17.47 -1.28 12.77
CA ARG A 40 -16.88 -0.53 13.90
C ARG A 40 -15.84 -1.35 14.67
N GLU A 41 -16.22 -2.52 15.19
CA GLU A 41 -15.32 -3.41 15.93
C GLU A 41 -14.22 -4.00 15.02
N PRO A 42 -14.53 -4.47 13.79
CA PRO A 42 -13.50 -4.88 12.83
C PRO A 42 -12.44 -3.82 12.53
N VAL A 43 -12.82 -2.54 12.43
CA VAL A 43 -11.90 -1.43 12.15
C VAL A 43 -10.95 -1.19 13.32
N GLU A 44 -11.42 -1.22 14.57
CA GLU A 44 -10.57 -1.03 15.74
C GLU A 44 -9.49 -2.12 15.84
N ALA A 45 -9.88 -3.39 15.68
CA ALA A 45 -8.94 -4.51 15.70
C ALA A 45 -7.94 -4.44 14.52
N ALA A 46 -8.42 -4.10 13.32
CA ALA A 46 -7.56 -3.93 12.16
C ALA A 46 -6.58 -2.75 12.33
N LEU A 47 -7.03 -1.64 12.92
CA LEU A 47 -6.22 -0.48 13.24
C LEU A 47 -5.12 -0.85 14.25
N GLU A 48 -5.46 -1.56 15.31
CA GLU A 48 -4.48 -2.03 16.29
C GLU A 48 -3.41 -2.91 15.64
N ARG A 49 -3.82 -3.81 14.75
CA ARG A 49 -2.89 -4.65 14.00
C ARG A 49 -1.95 -3.82 13.12
N VAL A 50 -2.45 -2.91 12.29
CA VAL A 50 -1.57 -2.10 11.42
C VAL A 50 -0.63 -1.18 12.20
N LEU A 51 -1.00 -0.80 13.43
CA LEU A 51 -0.16 -0.01 14.33
C LEU A 51 0.91 -0.84 15.05
N LYS A 52 0.62 -2.09 15.43
CA LYS A 52 1.48 -2.88 16.33
C LYS A 52 2.28 -4.00 15.64
N ASP A 53 1.76 -4.57 14.57
CA ASP A 53 2.39 -5.70 13.86
C ASP A 53 3.72 -5.30 13.20
N ALA A 54 4.81 -5.86 13.72
CA ALA A 54 6.16 -5.58 13.23
C ALA A 54 6.42 -6.18 11.84
N ALA A 55 5.74 -7.27 11.47
CA ALA A 55 5.88 -7.88 10.16
C ALA A 55 5.31 -6.96 9.07
N LEU A 56 4.13 -6.37 9.31
CA LEU A 56 3.55 -5.38 8.39
C LEU A 56 4.50 -4.19 8.16
N ARG A 57 5.13 -3.68 9.24
CA ARG A 57 6.11 -2.58 9.14
C ARG A 57 7.37 -2.97 8.39
N ALA A 58 7.86 -4.19 8.57
CA ALA A 58 9.02 -4.70 7.86
C ALA A 58 8.74 -4.80 6.36
N THR A 59 7.58 -5.34 5.97
CA THR A 59 7.15 -5.39 4.57
C THR A 59 6.97 -4.00 3.97
N ALA A 60 6.30 -3.08 4.68
CA ALA A 60 6.12 -1.71 4.21
C ALA A 60 7.46 -0.99 3.97
N ARG A 61 8.47 -1.28 4.80
CA ARG A 61 9.85 -0.80 4.57
C ARG A 61 10.46 -1.43 3.32
N ALA A 62 10.38 -2.75 3.16
CA ALA A 62 10.95 -3.44 1.99
C ALA A 62 10.34 -2.93 0.67
N VAL A 63 9.02 -2.72 0.63
CA VAL A 63 8.34 -2.14 -0.54
C VAL A 63 8.77 -0.69 -0.77
N GLN A 64 8.96 0.09 0.29
CA GLN A 64 9.45 1.47 0.15
C GLN A 64 10.88 1.52 -0.42
N GLU A 65 11.75 0.59 -0.01
CA GLU A 65 13.10 0.44 -0.56
C GLU A 65 13.07 0.00 -2.03
N GLU A 66 12.17 -0.93 -2.39
CA GLU A 66 11.93 -1.35 -3.79
C GLU A 66 11.48 -0.16 -4.66
N MET A 67 10.48 0.60 -4.22
CA MET A 67 9.98 1.77 -4.94
C MET A 67 11.03 2.88 -5.06
N ALA A 68 11.89 3.05 -4.05
CA ALA A 68 12.99 4.01 -4.11
C ALA A 68 14.09 3.62 -5.10
N GLY A 69 14.19 2.33 -5.45
CA GLY A 69 15.08 1.82 -6.49
C GLY A 69 14.51 1.88 -7.91
N LEU A 70 13.23 2.24 -8.08
CA LEU A 70 12.64 2.40 -9.40
C LEU A 70 13.13 3.68 -10.08
N PRO A 71 13.16 3.72 -11.43
CA PRO A 71 13.48 4.94 -12.15
C PRO A 71 12.55 6.09 -11.77
N THR A 72 13.12 7.27 -11.64
CA THR A 72 12.36 8.48 -11.37
C THR A 72 11.62 8.93 -12.63
N PRO A 73 10.59 9.81 -12.49
CA PRO A 73 9.95 10.42 -13.66
C PRO A 73 10.94 11.13 -14.59
N HIS A 74 12.03 11.71 -14.05
CA HIS A 74 13.07 12.35 -14.85
C HIS A 74 13.83 11.35 -15.73
N ASP A 75 14.16 10.17 -15.18
CA ASP A 75 14.86 9.11 -15.90
C ASP A 75 14.04 8.56 -17.08
N MET A 76 12.71 8.75 -17.05
CA MET A 76 11.81 8.28 -18.11
C MET A 76 11.73 9.22 -19.31
N VAL A 77 12.16 10.49 -19.19
CA VAL A 77 12.03 11.49 -20.27
C VAL A 77 12.74 11.02 -21.54
N GLU A 78 14.01 10.63 -21.43
CA GLU A 78 14.81 10.16 -22.58
C GLU A 78 14.23 8.89 -23.21
N ARG A 79 13.73 7.96 -22.37
CA ARG A 79 13.14 6.71 -22.85
C ARG A 79 11.85 6.96 -23.64
N LEU A 80 11.02 7.88 -23.17
CA LEU A 80 9.77 8.24 -23.83
C LEU A 80 10.00 9.01 -25.13
N ALA A 81 10.99 9.93 -25.14
CA ALA A 81 11.36 10.69 -26.33
C ALA A 81 11.86 9.78 -27.47
N ALA A 82 12.46 8.63 -27.15
CA ALA A 82 12.93 7.66 -28.14
C ALA A 82 11.83 6.75 -28.73
N LEU A 83 10.56 6.87 -28.31
CA LEU A 83 9.43 6.05 -28.80
C LEU A 83 8.68 6.68 -29.98
N THR A 84 9.06 7.89 -30.40
CA THR A 84 8.47 8.63 -31.53
C THR A 84 9.22 8.36 -32.82
#